data_AF-A0A4S5CR25-F1
#
_entry.id   AF-A0A4S5CR25-F1
#
_cell.length_a   1.000
_cell.length_b   1.000
_cell.length_c   1.000
_cell.angle_alpha   90.00
_cell.angle_beta   90.00
_cell.angle_gamma   90.00
#
_symmetry.space_group_name_H-M   'P 1'
#
loop_
_entity.id
_entity.type
_entity.pdbx_description
1 polymer ?
#
loop_
_entity_poly.entity_id
_entity_poly.type
_entity_poly.pdbx_seq_one_letter_code
_entity_poly.pdbx_strand_id
1 'polypeptide(L)'
;MATETPATLRHGAHDAPPVTLDLGVSPALEGIARGLADLKLALDRFSRDDDAGQPFLNDWFDSRTGTCAFTGHEFLQRIVPFLDQSEAMDSPFRAYVDPALVLGASINGRPESIRGEEIARRRARYAREFDVSGLQRAQYNWLESLGIVWAHEGKHRVAFMRAHGEPAIAAWVTRRSYPAPSRIVLVEPTEERQVWFAILDGRYLQLVPRPALTQRLLSAYGVKTVRWRDLNDVPSELYVRHAIVDWQQRPRNYRVADHMLDLHALRDEECRVRELVPYTFAELDRAGWKVQHGRQLGYALLVIAAGLLLLLLEKVLHTAVMQNFGFALVGAGVGLGCVTSTLRVVGPRGR
;
A
#
# COMPACT_ATOMS: atom_id res chain seq x y z
N MET A 1 40.13 -42.22 28.75
CA MET A 1 39.62 -41.15 29.63
C MET A 1 39.87 -39.82 28.91
N ALA A 2 38.91 -39.40 28.09
CA ALA A 2 38.91 -38.07 27.51
C ALA A 2 37.87 -37.27 28.28
N THR A 3 38.35 -36.26 28.99
CA THR A 3 37.56 -35.31 29.76
C THR A 3 36.76 -34.43 28.80
N GLU A 4 35.45 -34.64 28.76
CA GLU A 4 34.52 -33.74 28.11
C GLU A 4 34.46 -32.42 28.89
N THR A 5 34.88 -31.35 28.24
CA THR A 5 34.67 -29.97 28.69
C THR A 5 33.16 -29.69 28.69
N PRO A 6 32.56 -29.21 29.80
CA PRO A 6 31.12 -28.93 29.80
C PRO A 6 30.84 -27.77 28.85
N ALA A 7 29.95 -28.01 27.89
CA ALA A 7 29.38 -26.99 27.05
C ALA A 7 28.75 -25.92 27.95
N THR A 8 29.32 -24.72 27.94
CA THR A 8 28.70 -23.50 28.48
C THR A 8 27.32 -23.34 27.87
N LEU A 9 26.29 -23.67 28.65
CA LEU A 9 24.89 -23.35 28.40
C LEU A 9 24.80 -21.84 28.14
N ARG A 10 24.55 -21.46 26.88
CA ARG A 10 24.12 -20.10 26.54
C ARG A 10 22.85 -19.84 27.34
N HIS A 11 22.92 -18.97 28.36
CA HIS A 11 21.75 -18.43 29.04
C HIS A 11 20.81 -17.82 27.99
N GLY A 12 19.72 -18.53 27.68
CA GLY A 12 18.70 -18.04 26.77
C GLY A 12 17.85 -16.99 27.47
N ALA A 13 17.15 -16.16 26.69
CA ALA A 13 16.21 -15.13 27.17
C ALA A 13 15.12 -15.65 28.14
N HIS A 14 15.00 -16.97 28.33
CA HIS A 14 14.13 -17.63 29.30
C HIS A 14 14.50 -17.38 30.76
N ASP A 15 15.77 -17.11 31.07
CA ASP A 15 16.24 -17.00 32.47
C ASP A 15 16.29 -15.57 33.00
N ALA A 16 16.18 -14.56 32.12
CA ALA A 16 16.19 -13.15 32.54
C ALA A 16 14.94 -12.81 33.38
N PRO A 17 15.09 -12.10 34.52
CA PRO A 17 13.97 -11.76 35.38
C PRO A 17 12.93 -10.92 34.62
N PRO A 18 11.62 -11.11 34.89
CA PRO A 18 10.60 -10.29 34.27
C PRO A 18 10.78 -8.81 34.62
N VAL A 19 10.50 -7.93 33.64
CA VAL A 19 10.58 -6.47 33.81
C VAL A 19 9.18 -5.86 33.77
N THR A 20 8.99 -4.68 34.36
CA THR A 20 7.81 -3.86 34.03
C THR A 20 8.04 -3.21 32.68
N LEU A 21 7.09 -3.35 31.75
CA LEU A 21 7.22 -2.72 30.44
C LEU A 21 7.05 -1.20 30.57
N ASP A 22 8.15 -0.48 30.36
CA ASP A 22 8.15 0.95 30.09
C ASP A 22 8.16 1.15 28.57
N LEU A 23 7.27 2.00 28.05
CA LEU A 23 7.19 2.27 26.62
C LEU A 23 8.34 3.15 26.13
N GLY A 24 9.03 3.90 27.00
CA GLY A 24 10.20 4.69 26.61
C GLY A 24 9.93 5.76 25.54
N VAL A 25 8.66 6.16 25.36
CA VAL A 25 8.24 7.18 24.39
C VAL A 25 7.80 8.48 25.06
N SER A 26 7.57 9.53 24.27
CA SER A 26 7.06 10.79 24.82
C SER A 26 5.67 10.61 25.46
N PRO A 27 5.32 11.43 26.48
CA PRO A 27 3.98 11.38 27.09
C PRO A 27 2.84 11.58 26.09
N ALA A 28 3.09 12.33 25.00
CA ALA A 28 2.12 12.52 23.93
C ALA A 28 1.85 11.23 23.15
N LEU A 29 2.91 10.48 22.80
CA LEU A 29 2.79 9.18 22.13
C LEU A 29 2.15 8.12 23.02
N GLU A 30 2.56 8.04 24.29
CA GLU A 30 1.93 7.13 25.26
C GLU A 30 0.43 7.44 25.39
N GLY A 31 0.06 8.71 25.50
CA GLY A 31 -1.35 9.12 25.57
C GLY A 31 -2.15 8.70 24.34
N ILE A 32 -1.56 8.77 23.14
CA ILE A 32 -2.18 8.28 21.91
C ILE A 32 -2.29 6.76 21.92
N ALA A 33 -1.24 6.03 22.32
CA ALA A 33 -1.25 4.57 22.40
C ALA A 33 -2.35 4.06 23.35
N ARG A 34 -2.48 4.68 24.53
CA ARG A 34 -3.58 4.43 25.48
C ARG A 34 -4.94 4.71 24.85
N GLY A 35 -5.10 5.87 24.18
CA GLY A 35 -6.33 6.22 23.49
C GLY A 35 -6.72 5.22 22.39
N LEU A 36 -5.75 4.66 21.66
CA LEU A 36 -5.98 3.60 20.68
C LEU A 36 -6.42 2.29 21.33
N ALA A 37 -5.82 1.90 22.46
CA ALA A 37 -6.24 0.72 23.22
C ALA A 37 -7.66 0.88 23.78
N ASP A 38 -8.00 2.07 24.28
CA ASP A 38 -9.34 2.41 24.76
C ASP A 38 -10.39 2.37 23.65
N LEU A 39 -10.09 3.01 22.52
CA LEU A 39 -10.93 2.99 21.33
C LEU A 39 -11.15 1.55 20.86
N LYS A 40 -10.09 0.75 20.78
CA LYS A 40 -10.20 -0.65 20.35
C LYS A 40 -11.07 -1.48 21.29
N LEU A 41 -10.94 -1.30 22.60
CA LEU A 41 -11.81 -1.98 23.58
C LEU A 41 -13.28 -1.54 23.43
N ALA A 42 -13.54 -0.26 23.19
CA ALA A 42 -14.88 0.25 22.96
C ALA A 42 -15.50 -0.34 21.67
N LEU A 43 -14.72 -0.40 20.58
CA LEU A 43 -15.15 -1.02 19.33
C LEU A 43 -15.45 -2.51 19.50
N ASP A 44 -14.64 -3.25 20.26
CA ASP A 44 -14.90 -4.67 20.54
C ASP A 44 -16.17 -4.90 21.36
N ARG A 45 -16.52 -3.96 22.23
CA ARG A 45 -17.79 -4.01 22.97
C ARG A 45 -18.95 -3.66 22.06
N PHE A 46 -18.78 -2.63 21.23
CA PHE A 46 -19.78 -2.17 20.28
C PHE A 46 -20.08 -3.24 19.22
N SER A 47 -19.09 -4.03 18.80
CA SER A 47 -19.25 -5.14 17.84
C SER A 47 -20.26 -6.20 18.26
N ARG A 48 -20.64 -6.24 19.54
CA ARG A 48 -21.60 -7.20 20.11
C ARG A 48 -23.04 -6.74 19.98
N ASP A 49 -23.26 -5.55 19.42
CA ASP A 49 -24.55 -5.09 18.93
C ASP A 49 -24.69 -5.58 17.47
N ASP A 50 -25.66 -6.48 17.26
CA ASP A 50 -25.90 -7.11 15.95
C ASP A 50 -26.62 -6.17 14.98
N ASP A 51 -27.32 -5.14 15.47
CA ASP A 51 -28.13 -4.24 14.64
C ASP A 51 -27.25 -3.21 13.91
N ALA A 52 -26.33 -2.58 14.64
CA ALA A 52 -25.48 -1.52 14.08
C ALA A 52 -23.98 -1.73 14.33
N GLY A 53 -23.61 -2.41 15.41
CA GLY A 53 -22.23 -2.53 15.84
C GLY A 53 -21.34 -3.34 14.91
N GLN A 54 -21.71 -4.61 14.69
CA GLN A 54 -20.97 -5.48 13.78
C GLN A 54 -21.00 -4.98 12.32
N PRO A 55 -22.15 -4.52 11.76
CA PRO A 55 -22.17 -3.89 10.43
C PRO A 55 -21.23 -2.68 10.32
N PHE A 56 -21.25 -1.76 11.29
CA PHE A 56 -20.36 -0.60 11.31
C PHE A 56 -18.89 -1.00 11.27
N LEU A 57 -18.50 -2.02 12.03
CA LEU A 57 -17.11 -2.49 12.01
C LEU A 57 -16.75 -3.18 10.70
N ASN A 58 -17.66 -3.97 10.13
CA ASN A 58 -17.42 -4.56 8.82
C ASN A 58 -17.12 -3.48 7.77
N ASP A 59 -17.88 -2.38 7.78
CA ASP A 59 -17.62 -1.22 6.90
C ASP A 59 -16.30 -0.52 7.27
N TRP A 60 -16.04 -0.29 8.57
CA TRP A 60 -14.81 0.35 9.02
C TRP A 60 -13.55 -0.46 8.69
N PHE A 61 -13.65 -1.78 8.59
CA PHE A 61 -12.56 -2.69 8.24
C PHE A 61 -12.62 -3.18 6.80
N ASP A 62 -13.52 -2.67 5.95
CA ASP A 62 -13.74 -3.14 4.58
C ASP A 62 -13.88 -4.68 4.47
N SER A 63 -14.49 -5.31 5.49
CA SER A 63 -14.61 -6.77 5.62
C SER A 63 -15.98 -7.24 5.11
N ARG A 64 -15.99 -7.96 3.97
CA ARG A 64 -17.23 -8.45 3.34
C ARG A 64 -17.80 -9.71 3.99
N THR A 65 -16.95 -10.55 4.59
CA THR A 65 -17.37 -11.83 5.19
C THR A 65 -17.73 -11.69 6.66
N GLY A 66 -17.37 -10.56 7.29
CA GLY A 66 -17.49 -10.34 8.72
C GLY A 66 -16.55 -11.21 9.55
N THR A 67 -16.23 -10.76 10.76
CA THR A 67 -15.58 -11.57 11.80
C THR A 67 -16.18 -11.20 13.14
N CYS A 68 -16.27 -12.16 14.07
CA CYS A 68 -16.80 -11.92 15.42
C CYS A 68 -15.89 -11.05 16.29
N ALA A 69 -14.65 -10.79 15.88
CA ALA A 69 -13.82 -9.69 16.36
C ALA A 69 -12.66 -9.39 15.41
N PHE A 70 -12.30 -8.11 15.27
CA PHE A 70 -11.04 -7.69 14.65
C PHE A 70 -9.93 -7.68 15.70
N THR A 71 -8.76 -8.18 15.34
CA THR A 71 -7.58 -8.22 16.21
C THR A 71 -6.96 -6.83 16.38
N GLY A 72 -6.11 -6.67 17.42
CA GLY A 72 -5.32 -5.45 17.59
C GLY A 72 -4.43 -5.16 16.39
N HIS A 73 -3.87 -6.19 15.75
CA HIS A 73 -3.04 -6.04 14.56
C HIS A 73 -3.85 -5.50 13.36
N GLU A 74 -5.00 -6.10 13.05
CA GLU A 74 -5.89 -5.63 11.96
C GLU A 74 -6.36 -4.19 12.18
N PHE A 75 -6.63 -3.81 13.44
CA PHE A 75 -6.96 -2.42 13.78
C PHE A 75 -5.79 -1.47 13.50
N LEU A 76 -4.58 -1.85 13.91
CA LEU A 76 -3.39 -1.05 13.67
C LEU A 76 -3.04 -0.95 12.19
N GLN A 77 -3.27 -1.97 11.37
CA GLN A 77 -3.06 -1.91 9.91
C GLN A 77 -3.88 -0.81 9.23
N ARG A 78 -4.97 -0.34 9.85
CA ARG A 78 -5.78 0.78 9.33
C ARG A 78 -5.27 2.16 9.72
N ILE A 79 -4.38 2.23 10.71
CA ILE A 79 -3.95 3.48 11.35
C ILE A 79 -2.44 3.70 11.19
N VAL A 80 -1.65 2.63 11.19
CA VAL A 80 -0.19 2.64 11.17
C VAL A 80 0.30 2.19 9.78
N PRO A 81 0.65 3.12 8.89
CA PRO A 81 1.25 2.77 7.60
C PRO A 81 2.54 1.98 7.82
N PHE A 82 2.87 1.08 6.91
CA PHE A 82 4.08 0.26 6.92
C PHE A 82 4.21 -0.65 8.14
N LEU A 83 3.13 -0.89 8.90
CA LEU A 83 3.15 -1.77 10.08
C LEU A 83 3.71 -3.16 9.76
N ASP A 84 3.35 -3.70 8.61
CA ASP A 84 3.76 -5.05 8.23
C ASP A 84 5.21 -5.13 7.72
N GLN A 85 5.88 -3.99 7.55
CA GLN A 85 7.34 -3.92 7.36
C GLN A 85 8.10 -3.99 8.69
N SER A 86 7.38 -4.04 9.82
CA SER A 86 8.01 -4.23 11.13
C SER A 86 8.60 -5.63 11.26
N GLU A 87 9.83 -5.68 11.75
CA GLU A 87 10.54 -6.93 12.01
C GLU A 87 10.76 -7.10 13.50
N ALA A 88 10.79 -8.35 13.96
CA ALA A 88 11.19 -8.64 15.34
C ALA A 88 12.66 -8.26 15.51
N MET A 89 12.96 -7.40 16.48
CA MET A 89 14.33 -6.94 16.71
C MET A 89 15.13 -7.97 17.51
N ASP A 90 14.48 -8.63 18.46
CA ASP A 90 15.11 -9.56 19.38
C ASP A 90 14.20 -10.75 19.68
N SER A 91 14.73 -11.70 20.46
CA SER A 91 13.92 -12.74 21.07
C SER A 91 12.89 -12.15 22.05
N PRO A 92 11.71 -12.78 22.17
CA PRO A 92 10.70 -12.33 23.13
C PRO A 92 11.23 -12.38 24.57
N PHE A 93 10.88 -11.40 25.39
CA PHE A 93 11.27 -11.30 26.80
C PHE A 93 10.05 -11.24 27.73
N ARG A 94 10.24 -11.58 29.00
CA ARG A 94 9.17 -11.57 30.00
C ARG A 94 8.93 -10.16 30.52
N ALA A 95 7.69 -9.68 30.41
CA ALA A 95 7.30 -8.39 30.95
C ALA A 95 5.92 -8.38 31.62
N TYR A 96 5.79 -7.56 32.66
CA TYR A 96 4.53 -7.10 33.22
C TYR A 96 4.06 -5.90 32.40
N VAL A 97 2.92 -6.06 31.73
CA VAL A 97 2.40 -5.06 30.79
C VAL A 97 1.10 -4.49 31.33
N ASP A 98 1.01 -3.16 31.44
CA ASP A 98 -0.23 -2.48 31.81
C ASP A 98 -1.32 -2.77 30.77
N PRO A 99 -2.43 -3.43 31.15
CA PRO A 99 -3.48 -3.77 30.20
C PRO A 99 -4.17 -2.55 29.57
N ALA A 100 -4.07 -1.35 30.15
CA ALA A 100 -4.57 -0.11 29.57
C ALA A 100 -3.76 0.33 28.32
N LEU A 101 -2.54 -0.17 28.14
CA LEU A 101 -1.66 0.15 27.01
C LEU A 101 -1.71 -0.91 25.89
N VAL A 102 -2.48 -1.99 26.06
CA VAL A 102 -2.48 -3.13 25.14
C VAL A 102 -3.75 -3.15 24.28
N LEU A 103 -3.58 -3.29 22.98
CA LEU A 103 -4.67 -3.60 22.05
C LEU A 103 -4.99 -5.11 22.11
N GLY A 104 -6.14 -5.43 22.71
CA GLY A 104 -6.68 -6.79 22.77
C GLY A 104 -7.70 -7.11 21.67
N ALA A 105 -8.39 -8.23 21.86
CA ALA A 105 -9.57 -8.60 21.09
C ALA A 105 -10.56 -9.34 21.98
N SER A 106 -11.82 -8.92 21.98
CA SER A 106 -12.90 -9.62 22.70
C SER A 106 -13.51 -10.70 21.80
N ILE A 107 -12.83 -11.84 21.63
CA ILE A 107 -13.31 -12.97 20.78
C ILE A 107 -14.25 -13.93 21.53
N ASN A 108 -14.06 -14.13 22.84
CA ASN A 108 -14.72 -15.18 23.63
C ASN A 108 -15.66 -14.62 24.70
N GLY A 109 -16.65 -13.87 24.26
CA GLY A 109 -17.66 -13.25 25.14
C GLY A 109 -17.14 -12.02 25.87
N ARG A 110 -17.96 -11.55 26.81
CA ARG A 110 -17.72 -10.33 27.60
C ARG A 110 -16.97 -10.67 28.89
N PRO A 111 -16.03 -9.83 29.39
CA PRO A 111 -15.40 -10.03 30.70
C PRO A 111 -16.41 -10.31 31.83
N GLU A 112 -17.56 -9.66 31.76
CA GLU A 112 -18.64 -9.72 32.73
C GLU A 112 -19.39 -11.08 32.73
N SER A 113 -19.16 -11.94 31.73
CA SER A 113 -19.74 -13.29 31.70
C SER A 113 -19.04 -14.26 32.66
N ILE A 114 -17.85 -13.92 33.14
CA ILE A 114 -17.05 -14.72 34.06
C ILE A 114 -17.53 -14.44 35.50
N ARG A 115 -17.76 -15.49 36.29
CA ARG A 115 -18.39 -15.38 37.62
C ARG A 115 -17.66 -16.16 38.71
N GLY A 116 -17.81 -15.69 39.95
CA GLY A 116 -17.41 -16.41 41.17
C GLY A 116 -15.92 -16.77 41.21
N GLU A 117 -15.67 -18.04 41.59
CA GLU A 117 -14.36 -18.71 41.74
C GLU A 117 -13.32 -18.30 40.67
N GLU A 118 -13.82 -18.25 39.44
CA GLU A 118 -13.04 -18.10 38.21
C GLU A 118 -12.43 -16.71 38.06
N ILE A 119 -13.04 -15.66 38.63
CA ILE A 119 -12.48 -14.30 38.55
C ILE A 119 -11.14 -14.26 39.29
N ALA A 120 -11.12 -14.70 40.55
CA ALA A 120 -9.92 -14.72 41.38
C ALA A 120 -8.82 -15.61 40.76
N ARG A 121 -9.20 -16.78 40.25
CA ARG A 121 -8.30 -17.72 39.57
C ARG A 121 -7.66 -17.09 38.33
N ARG A 122 -8.43 -16.47 37.45
CA ARG A 122 -7.91 -15.83 36.23
C ARG A 122 -7.05 -14.61 36.54
N ARG A 123 -7.43 -13.78 37.51
CA ARG A 123 -6.63 -12.62 37.96
C ARG A 123 -5.25 -13.07 38.43
N ALA A 124 -5.20 -14.02 39.37
CA ALA A 124 -3.94 -14.55 39.90
C ALA A 124 -3.05 -15.15 38.81
N ARG A 125 -3.65 -15.94 37.91
CA ARG A 125 -2.97 -16.56 36.77
C ARG A 125 -2.41 -15.52 35.80
N TYR A 126 -3.24 -14.62 35.29
CA TYR A 126 -2.83 -13.66 34.26
C TYR A 126 -1.85 -12.60 34.77
N ALA A 127 -1.89 -12.28 36.07
CA ALA A 127 -0.96 -11.31 36.66
C ALA A 127 0.46 -11.88 36.90
N ARG A 128 0.65 -13.22 36.92
CA ARG A 128 1.89 -13.84 37.41
C ARG A 128 2.52 -14.90 36.50
N GLU A 129 1.72 -15.62 35.71
CA GLU A 129 2.21 -16.78 34.97
C GLU A 129 2.77 -16.41 33.60
N PHE A 130 4.08 -16.57 33.43
CA PHE A 130 4.76 -16.52 32.13
C PHE A 130 4.86 -17.89 31.44
N ASP A 131 4.88 -18.97 32.21
CA ASP A 131 5.32 -20.31 31.79
C ASP A 131 4.12 -21.25 31.57
N VAL A 132 3.20 -20.83 30.72
CA VAL A 132 2.08 -21.66 30.24
C VAL A 132 2.36 -22.09 28.81
N SER A 133 2.23 -23.39 28.52
CA SER A 133 2.61 -23.97 27.23
C SER A 133 1.65 -23.60 26.10
N GLY A 134 2.19 -23.49 24.87
CA GLY A 134 1.43 -23.31 23.64
C GLY A 134 0.56 -22.04 23.60
N LEU A 135 -0.67 -22.17 23.09
CA LEU A 135 -1.65 -21.08 22.91
C LEU A 135 -2.14 -20.46 24.23
N GLN A 136 -1.75 -21.03 25.37
CA GLN A 136 -2.03 -20.49 26.69
C GLN A 136 -1.00 -19.45 27.13
N ARG A 137 0.02 -19.16 26.34
CA ARG A 137 1.00 -18.10 26.62
C ARG A 137 0.48 -16.75 26.13
N ALA A 138 0.52 -15.71 26.97
CA ALA A 138 0.31 -14.35 26.48
C ALA A 138 1.54 -13.91 25.67
N GLN A 139 1.34 -13.52 24.42
CA GLN A 139 2.42 -13.07 23.52
C GLN A 139 2.02 -11.75 22.90
N TYR A 140 2.74 -10.70 23.25
CA TYR A 140 2.48 -9.34 22.80
C TYR A 140 3.59 -8.88 21.86
N ASN A 141 3.24 -8.03 20.91
CA ASN A 141 4.23 -7.32 20.12
C ASN A 141 4.23 -5.86 20.57
N TRP A 142 5.42 -5.26 20.60
CA TRP A 142 5.62 -3.88 20.98
C TRP A 142 6.37 -3.15 19.87
N LEU A 143 5.68 -2.21 19.21
CA LEU A 143 6.27 -1.30 18.26
C LEU A 143 6.96 -0.18 19.04
N GLU A 144 8.22 -0.41 19.40
CA GLU A 144 8.97 0.34 20.42
C GLU A 144 8.89 1.85 20.17
N SER A 145 9.28 2.27 18.97
CA SER A 145 9.29 3.68 18.54
C SER A 145 7.94 4.42 18.62
N LEU A 146 6.80 3.72 18.57
CA LEU A 146 5.47 4.31 18.66
C LEU A 146 4.81 4.12 20.04
N GLY A 147 5.41 3.32 20.92
CA GLY A 147 4.80 2.97 22.21
C GLY A 147 3.52 2.12 22.06
N ILE A 148 3.33 1.44 20.93
CA ILE A 148 2.10 0.68 20.67
C ILE A 148 2.33 -0.80 21.00
N VAL A 149 1.44 -1.38 21.81
CA VAL A 149 1.49 -2.79 22.19
C VAL A 149 0.21 -3.50 21.77
N TRP A 150 0.29 -4.63 21.07
CA TRP A 150 -0.89 -5.45 20.75
C TRP A 150 -0.69 -6.91 21.12
N ALA A 151 -1.79 -7.55 21.52
CA ALA A 151 -1.81 -8.96 21.84
C ALA A 151 -1.86 -9.80 20.56
N HIS A 152 -0.83 -10.62 20.34
CA HIS A 152 -0.88 -11.72 19.37
C HIS A 152 -1.58 -12.93 19.99
N GLU A 153 -1.14 -13.35 21.17
CA GLU A 153 -1.82 -14.36 22.00
C GLU A 153 -2.21 -13.80 23.37
N GLY A 154 -3.28 -14.37 23.96
CA GLY A 154 -3.86 -13.85 25.20
C GLY A 154 -4.71 -12.59 25.02
N LYS A 155 -5.27 -12.38 23.82
CA LYS A 155 -6.07 -11.21 23.43
C LYS A 155 -7.25 -10.90 24.37
N HIS A 156 -7.94 -11.93 24.86
CA HIS A 156 -9.08 -11.79 25.79
C HIS A 156 -8.67 -11.39 27.21
N ARG A 157 -7.41 -11.65 27.59
CA ARG A 157 -6.89 -11.30 28.93
C ARG A 157 -6.90 -9.80 29.12
N VAL A 158 -6.63 -9.04 28.06
CA VAL A 158 -6.61 -7.58 28.09
C VAL A 158 -7.92 -7.03 28.62
N ALA A 159 -9.04 -7.34 27.95
CA ALA A 159 -10.37 -6.87 28.36
C ALA A 159 -10.75 -7.35 29.78
N PHE A 160 -10.43 -8.61 30.12
CA PHE A 160 -10.68 -9.18 31.44
C PHE A 160 -9.92 -8.44 32.55
N MET A 161 -8.62 -8.24 32.38
CA MET A 161 -7.75 -7.61 33.37
C MET A 161 -8.13 -6.13 33.55
N ARG A 162 -8.44 -5.43 32.46
CA ARG A 162 -8.98 -4.06 32.51
C ARG A 162 -10.31 -3.98 33.27
N ALA A 163 -11.25 -4.88 32.99
CA ALA A 163 -12.57 -4.89 33.65
C ALA A 163 -12.48 -5.14 35.17
N HIS A 164 -11.39 -5.73 35.64
CA HIS A 164 -11.15 -6.02 37.05
C HIS A 164 -10.09 -5.13 37.70
N GLY A 165 -9.65 -4.07 37.03
CA GLY A 165 -8.70 -3.08 37.59
C GLY A 165 -7.32 -3.66 37.88
N GLU A 166 -6.91 -4.70 37.16
CA GLU A 166 -5.58 -5.29 37.33
C GLU A 166 -4.50 -4.40 36.71
N PRO A 167 -3.39 -4.16 37.43
CA PRO A 167 -2.36 -3.22 36.98
C PRO A 167 -1.42 -3.79 35.93
N ALA A 168 -1.37 -5.12 35.77
CA ALA A 168 -0.42 -5.76 34.87
C ALA A 168 -0.88 -7.14 34.38
N ILE A 169 -0.40 -7.50 33.19
CA ILE A 169 -0.48 -8.85 32.62
C ILE A 169 0.94 -9.38 32.47
N ALA A 170 1.19 -10.60 32.94
CA ALA A 170 2.41 -11.35 32.63
C ALA A 170 2.37 -11.81 31.16
N ALA A 171 3.27 -11.29 30.33
CA ALA A 171 3.33 -11.59 28.90
C ALA A 171 4.76 -11.73 28.38
N TRP A 172 4.90 -12.47 27.29
CA TRP A 172 6.11 -12.48 26.47
C TRP A 172 6.00 -11.38 25.43
N VAL A 173 6.91 -10.42 25.44
CA VAL A 173 6.89 -9.24 24.57
C VAL A 173 7.96 -9.38 23.51
N THR A 174 7.57 -9.26 22.25
CA THR A 174 8.49 -9.15 21.11
C THR A 174 8.62 -7.68 20.72
N ARG A 175 9.84 -7.12 20.83
CA ARG A 175 10.15 -5.80 20.28
C ARG A 175 10.10 -5.84 18.75
N ARG A 176 9.48 -4.82 18.17
CA ARG A 176 9.35 -4.67 16.73
C ARG A 176 9.87 -3.33 16.26
N SER A 177 10.58 -3.36 15.14
CA SER A 177 11.10 -2.18 14.46
C SER A 177 9.98 -1.40 13.77
N TYR A 178 10.20 -0.11 13.57
CA TYR A 178 9.38 0.74 12.72
C TYR A 178 10.29 1.73 11.98
N PRO A 179 9.93 2.20 10.78
CA PRO A 179 10.75 3.20 10.10
C PRO A 179 10.88 4.48 10.92
N ALA A 180 12.06 5.09 10.86
CA ALA A 180 12.30 6.39 11.51
C ALA A 180 11.36 7.47 10.93
N PRO A 181 10.97 8.49 11.71
CA PRO A 181 10.02 9.51 11.25
C PRO A 181 10.49 10.24 9.98
N SER A 182 11.81 10.45 9.84
CA SER A 182 12.42 11.11 8.67
C SER A 182 12.31 10.31 7.37
N ARG A 183 12.05 9.01 7.45
CA ARG A 183 11.86 8.13 6.29
C ARG A 183 10.41 8.12 5.81
N ILE A 184 9.48 8.60 6.62
CA ILE A 184 8.05 8.62 6.30
C ILE A 184 7.63 10.06 6.00
N VAL A 185 6.82 10.22 4.96
CA VAL A 185 6.12 11.46 4.66
C VAL A 185 4.63 11.16 4.56
N LEU A 186 3.81 11.87 5.31
CA LEU A 186 2.37 11.83 5.16
C LEU A 186 1.95 12.87 4.12
N VAL A 187 1.17 12.46 3.13
CA VAL A 187 0.73 13.32 2.03
C VAL A 187 -0.75 13.61 2.20
N GLU A 188 -1.07 14.87 2.46
CA GLU A 188 -2.45 15.33 2.51
C GLU A 188 -2.98 15.53 1.08
N PRO A 189 -4.25 15.17 0.82
CA PRO A 189 -4.86 15.37 -0.48
C PRO A 189 -5.09 16.86 -0.75
N THR A 190 -5.10 17.24 -2.04
CA THR A 190 -5.43 18.61 -2.45
C THR A 190 -6.91 18.93 -2.23
N GLU A 191 -7.79 17.94 -2.35
CA GLU A 191 -9.24 18.06 -2.14
C GLU A 191 -9.70 17.16 -0.99
N GLU A 192 -10.64 17.63 -0.15
CA GLU A 192 -11.08 16.92 1.06
C GLU A 192 -11.63 15.50 0.81
N ARG A 193 -12.20 15.24 -0.38
CA ARG A 193 -12.78 13.93 -0.74
C ARG A 193 -11.75 12.94 -1.26
N GLN A 194 -10.49 13.34 -1.43
CA GLN A 194 -9.46 12.49 -1.99
C GLN A 194 -8.71 11.71 -0.89
N VAL A 195 -8.09 10.60 -1.30
CA VAL A 195 -7.40 9.68 -0.39
C VAL A 195 -6.05 10.25 0.06
N TRP A 196 -5.74 10.07 1.35
CA TRP A 196 -4.44 10.37 1.96
C TRP A 196 -3.42 9.27 1.66
N PHE A 197 -2.14 9.64 1.60
CA PHE A 197 -1.05 8.69 1.37
C PHE A 197 0.04 8.79 2.43
N ALA A 198 0.74 7.69 2.63
CA ALA A 198 2.04 7.68 3.31
C ALA A 198 3.10 7.22 2.31
N ILE A 199 4.25 7.88 2.30
CA ILE A 199 5.38 7.53 1.45
C ILE A 199 6.56 7.15 2.34
N LEU A 200 7.16 5.99 2.09
CA LEU A 200 8.37 5.50 2.75
C LEU A 200 9.57 5.65 1.80
N ASP A 201 10.63 6.29 2.28
CA ASP A 201 11.91 6.52 1.58
C ASP A 201 11.78 7.22 0.22
N GLY A 202 10.74 8.05 0.06
CA GLY A 202 10.43 8.70 -1.23
C GLY A 202 10.01 7.72 -2.34
N ARG A 203 9.83 6.43 -2.02
CA ARG A 203 9.65 5.37 -3.01
C ARG A 203 8.35 4.60 -2.83
N TYR A 204 8.05 4.12 -1.63
CA TYR A 204 6.92 3.21 -1.42
C TYR A 204 5.70 3.96 -0.91
N LEU A 205 4.65 4.01 -1.72
CA LEU A 205 3.38 4.65 -1.38
C LEU A 205 2.40 3.64 -0.80
N GLN A 206 1.77 3.98 0.31
CA GLN A 206 0.66 3.23 0.90
C GLN A 206 -0.56 4.14 1.10
N LEU A 207 -1.76 3.59 0.86
CA LEU A 207 -3.02 4.28 1.13
C LEU A 207 -3.24 4.42 2.64
N VAL A 208 -3.76 5.57 3.06
CA VAL A 208 -4.11 5.84 4.46
C VAL A 208 -5.64 5.93 4.58
N PRO A 209 -6.32 4.85 4.98
CA PRO A 209 -7.79 4.81 4.99
C PRO A 209 -8.41 5.61 6.14
N ARG A 210 -7.67 5.81 7.25
CA ARG A 210 -8.14 6.47 8.48
C ARG A 210 -7.25 7.67 8.84
N PRO A 211 -7.23 8.73 8.01
CA PRO A 211 -6.21 9.78 8.05
C PRO A 211 -6.19 10.58 9.36
N ALA A 212 -7.33 10.85 9.99
CA ALA A 212 -7.37 11.64 11.23
C ALA A 212 -6.58 10.95 12.38
N LEU A 213 -6.76 9.64 12.55
CA LEU A 213 -6.02 8.87 13.57
C LEU A 213 -4.55 8.69 13.17
N THR A 214 -4.30 8.37 11.90
CA THR A 214 -2.94 8.21 11.37
C THR A 214 -2.13 9.50 11.50
N GLN A 215 -2.69 10.64 11.11
CA GLN A 215 -2.05 11.94 11.22
C GLN A 215 -1.74 12.27 12.68
N ARG A 216 -2.70 12.10 13.59
CA ARG A 216 -2.48 12.36 15.01
C ARG A 216 -1.31 11.54 15.58
N LEU A 217 -1.25 10.24 15.27
CA LEU A 217 -0.18 9.35 15.69
C LEU A 217 1.17 9.74 15.06
N LEU A 218 1.21 9.87 13.73
CA LEU A 218 2.45 10.09 13.00
C LEU A 218 3.02 11.49 13.25
N SER A 219 2.19 12.52 13.42
CA SER A 219 2.65 13.86 13.81
C SER A 219 3.28 13.86 15.21
N ALA A 220 2.70 13.13 16.18
CA ALA A 220 3.31 12.97 17.51
C ALA A 220 4.62 12.16 17.46
N TYR A 221 4.75 11.26 16.49
CA TYR A 221 5.99 10.53 16.20
C TYR A 221 7.05 11.39 15.49
N GLY A 222 6.67 12.55 14.94
CA GLY A 222 7.58 13.48 14.25
C GLY A 222 7.60 13.33 12.72
N VAL A 223 6.64 12.62 12.13
CA VAL A 223 6.46 12.53 10.67
C VAL A 223 5.90 13.85 10.15
N LYS A 224 6.46 14.32 9.04
CA LYS A 224 6.01 15.54 8.37
C LYS A 224 4.79 15.26 7.51
N THR A 225 3.87 16.21 7.47
CA THR A 225 2.76 16.25 6.52
C THR A 225 3.05 17.29 5.44
N VAL A 226 2.88 16.90 4.17
CA VAL A 226 3.12 17.76 2.99
C VAL A 226 2.01 17.56 1.97
N ARG A 227 1.93 18.43 0.96
CA ARG A 227 1.08 18.20 -0.21
C ARG A 227 1.87 17.51 -1.31
N TRP A 228 1.16 16.86 -2.23
CA TRP A 228 1.80 16.18 -3.36
C TRP A 228 2.72 17.10 -4.16
N ARG A 229 2.29 18.36 -4.38
CA ARG A 229 3.06 19.38 -5.10
C ARG A 229 4.40 19.76 -4.47
N ASP A 230 4.58 19.44 -3.18
CA ASP A 230 5.81 19.75 -2.43
C ASP A 230 6.81 18.58 -2.47
N LEU A 231 6.43 17.45 -3.08
CA LEU A 231 7.30 16.29 -3.29
C LEU A 231 8.16 16.49 -4.54
N ASN A 232 9.43 16.12 -4.44
CA ASN A 232 10.36 16.11 -5.56
C ASN A 232 10.54 14.69 -6.11
N ASP A 233 10.87 14.58 -7.40
CA ASP A 233 11.23 13.33 -8.06
C ASP A 233 10.16 12.21 -8.01
N VAL A 234 8.90 12.58 -7.82
CA VAL A 234 7.73 11.67 -7.83
C VAL A 234 6.93 11.80 -9.14
N PRO A 235 6.16 10.77 -9.54
CA PRO A 235 5.21 10.86 -10.66
C PRO A 235 4.10 11.89 -10.39
N SER A 236 3.35 12.26 -11.44
CA SER A 236 2.24 13.18 -11.28
C SER A 236 1.13 12.57 -10.40
N GLU A 237 0.50 13.39 -9.56
CA GLU A 237 -0.56 12.93 -8.63
C GLU A 237 -1.68 12.22 -9.39
N LEU A 238 -2.07 12.78 -10.54
CA LEU A 238 -3.08 12.21 -11.41
C LEU A 238 -2.70 10.79 -11.89
N TYR A 239 -1.45 10.60 -12.31
CA TYR A 239 -0.95 9.30 -12.77
C TYR A 239 -0.99 8.26 -11.64
N VAL A 240 -0.55 8.65 -10.44
CA VAL A 240 -0.61 7.78 -9.26
C VAL A 240 -2.04 7.41 -8.90
N ARG A 241 -2.97 8.37 -8.93
CA ARG A 241 -4.39 8.11 -8.64
C ARG A 241 -4.99 7.11 -9.63
N HIS A 242 -4.68 7.22 -10.92
CA HIS A 242 -5.07 6.21 -11.90
C HIS A 242 -4.44 4.85 -11.61
N ALA A 243 -3.15 4.81 -11.32
CA ALA A 243 -2.45 3.56 -10.99
C ALA A 243 -3.02 2.87 -9.74
N ILE A 244 -3.49 3.64 -8.75
CA ILE A 244 -4.17 3.10 -7.56
C ILE A 244 -5.48 2.40 -7.93
N VAL A 245 -6.31 3.01 -8.79
CA VAL A 245 -7.57 2.40 -9.23
C VAL A 245 -7.29 1.07 -9.92
N ASP A 246 -6.33 1.04 -10.84
CA ASP A 246 -5.93 -0.18 -11.54
C ASP A 246 -5.37 -1.23 -10.57
N TRP A 247 -4.54 -0.81 -9.60
CA TRP A 247 -3.97 -1.68 -8.58
C TRP A 247 -5.03 -2.29 -7.67
N GLN A 248 -6.05 -1.52 -7.26
CA GLN A 248 -7.15 -2.01 -6.41
C GLN A 248 -8.04 -3.04 -7.10
N GLN A 249 -8.10 -3.04 -8.44
CA GLN A 249 -8.87 -4.01 -9.23
C GLN A 249 -8.14 -5.34 -9.43
N ARG A 250 -6.83 -5.43 -9.16
CA ARG A 250 -6.07 -6.66 -9.35
C ARG A 250 -6.54 -7.74 -8.37
N PRO A 251 -6.64 -9.02 -8.80
CA PRO A 251 -6.96 -10.12 -7.91
C PRO A 251 -5.96 -10.16 -6.76
N ARG A 252 -6.45 -10.11 -5.51
CA ARG A 252 -5.63 -10.16 -4.29
C ARG A 252 -5.12 -11.58 -4.04
N ASN A 253 -4.27 -12.07 -4.92
CA ASN A 253 -3.52 -13.29 -4.72
C ASN A 253 -2.10 -12.88 -4.32
N TYR A 254 -1.76 -13.04 -3.04
CA TYR A 254 -0.42 -12.90 -2.43
C TYR A 254 -0.07 -11.57 -1.70
N ARG A 255 1.13 -11.60 -1.09
CA ARG A 255 1.57 -11.13 0.24
C ARG A 255 1.42 -9.62 0.52
N VAL A 256 1.43 -9.29 1.81
CA VAL A 256 1.65 -7.97 2.44
C VAL A 256 2.47 -6.92 1.65
N ALA A 257 3.55 -7.34 0.97
CA ALA A 257 4.39 -6.45 0.15
C ALA A 257 3.64 -5.82 -1.03
N ASP A 258 2.52 -6.42 -1.44
CA ASP A 258 1.67 -5.95 -2.53
C ASP A 258 0.80 -4.74 -2.15
N HIS A 259 0.77 -4.33 -0.87
CA HIS A 259 0.02 -3.14 -0.39
C HIS A 259 0.72 -1.79 -0.62
N MET A 260 1.90 -1.80 -1.25
CA MET A 260 2.67 -0.60 -1.54
C MET A 260 2.87 -0.44 -3.05
N LEU A 261 2.71 0.79 -3.53
CA LEU A 261 3.02 1.18 -4.90
C LEU A 261 4.44 1.77 -4.95
N ASP A 262 5.26 1.27 -5.87
CA ASP A 262 6.61 1.82 -6.10
C ASP A 262 6.53 3.05 -7.01
N LEU A 263 6.74 4.23 -6.42
CA LEU A 263 6.71 5.53 -7.08
C LEU A 263 7.81 5.67 -8.13
N HIS A 264 8.97 5.05 -7.93
CA HIS A 264 10.04 5.09 -8.95
C HIS A 264 9.60 4.31 -10.18
N ALA A 265 9.02 3.12 -10.00
CA ALA A 265 8.51 2.33 -11.12
C ALA A 265 7.39 3.08 -11.87
N LEU A 266 6.48 3.74 -11.14
CA LEU A 266 5.41 4.54 -11.73
C LEU A 266 5.95 5.78 -12.48
N ARG A 267 6.98 6.44 -11.94
CA ARG A 267 7.65 7.56 -12.62
C ARG A 267 8.30 7.10 -13.91
N ASP A 268 9.05 6.00 -13.88
CA ASP A 268 9.72 5.46 -15.06
C ASP A 268 8.69 5.00 -16.11
N GLU A 269 7.52 4.51 -15.68
CA GLU A 269 6.39 4.23 -16.56
C GLU A 269 5.79 5.51 -17.15
N GLU A 270 5.52 6.54 -16.33
CA GLU A 270 4.99 7.82 -16.80
C GLU A 270 5.95 8.51 -17.79
N CYS A 271 7.25 8.50 -17.52
CA CYS A 271 8.29 9.02 -18.41
C CYS A 271 8.30 8.26 -19.75
N ARG A 272 8.20 6.93 -19.72
CA ARG A 272 8.13 6.10 -20.95
C ARG A 272 6.86 6.36 -21.75
N VAL A 273 5.72 6.54 -21.10
CA VAL A 273 4.44 6.86 -21.77
C VAL A 273 4.47 8.26 -22.39
N ARG A 274 5.14 9.22 -21.73
CA ARG A 274 5.30 10.59 -22.24
C ARG A 274 6.40 10.73 -23.30
N GLU A 275 7.27 9.73 -23.45
CA GLU A 275 8.32 9.73 -24.46
C GLU A 275 7.70 9.85 -25.85
N LEU A 276 8.10 10.90 -26.58
CA LEU A 276 7.64 11.15 -27.94
C LEU A 276 8.44 10.26 -28.89
N VAL A 277 7.77 9.27 -29.48
CA VAL A 277 8.35 8.33 -30.44
C VAL A 277 7.89 8.71 -31.84
N PRO A 278 8.81 8.80 -32.83
CA PRO A 278 8.43 8.97 -34.21
C PRO A 278 7.83 7.66 -34.73
N TYR A 279 6.58 7.72 -35.17
CA TYR A 279 5.87 6.62 -35.82
C TYR A 279 5.82 6.84 -37.31
N THR A 280 6.11 5.79 -38.07
CA THR A 280 5.68 5.70 -39.47
C THR A 280 4.18 5.40 -39.54
N PHE A 281 3.55 5.79 -40.62
CA PHE A 281 2.13 5.48 -40.84
C PHE A 281 1.82 3.97 -40.81
N ALA A 282 2.75 3.13 -41.29
CA ALA A 282 2.65 1.68 -41.22
C ALA A 282 2.74 1.11 -39.78
N GLU A 283 3.37 1.82 -38.86
CA GLU A 283 3.41 1.46 -37.43
C GLU A 283 2.12 1.86 -36.72
N LEU A 284 1.52 3.00 -37.07
CA LEU A 284 0.22 3.43 -36.55
C LEU A 284 -0.90 2.46 -36.96
N ASP A 285 -0.90 2.03 -38.22
CA ASP A 285 -1.88 1.05 -38.72
C ASP A 285 -1.76 -0.31 -38.00
N ARG A 286 -0.52 -0.77 -37.76
CA ARG A 286 -0.26 -1.98 -36.95
C ARG A 286 -0.69 -1.84 -35.48
N ALA A 287 -0.64 -0.62 -34.94
CA ALA A 287 -1.13 -0.31 -33.60
C ALA A 287 -2.66 -0.13 -33.53
N GLY A 288 -3.40 -0.42 -34.62
CA GLY A 288 -4.86 -0.40 -34.65
C GLY A 288 -5.47 0.98 -34.91
N TRP A 289 -4.65 1.99 -35.24
CA TRP A 289 -5.15 3.30 -35.63
C TRP A 289 -5.68 3.25 -37.06
N LYS A 290 -6.93 3.66 -37.27
CA LYS A 290 -7.53 3.74 -38.62
C LYS A 290 -6.93 4.92 -39.38
N VAL A 291 -5.84 4.68 -40.10
CA VAL A 291 -5.28 5.70 -41.00
C VAL A 291 -5.93 5.56 -42.39
N GLN A 292 -6.51 6.64 -42.93
CA GLN A 292 -7.19 6.63 -44.23
C GLN A 292 -6.20 6.60 -45.42
N HIS A 293 -5.40 5.54 -45.55
CA HIS A 293 -4.41 5.37 -46.63
C HIS A 293 -5.03 5.25 -48.02
N GLY A 294 -6.23 4.67 -48.11
CA GLY A 294 -6.87 4.39 -49.40
C GLY A 294 -7.15 5.64 -50.24
N ARG A 295 -7.42 6.79 -49.60
CA ARG A 295 -7.67 8.05 -50.32
C ARG A 295 -6.39 8.62 -50.92
N GLN A 296 -5.29 8.63 -50.18
CA GLN A 296 -4.01 9.15 -50.66
C GLN A 296 -3.42 8.29 -51.77
N LEU A 297 -3.46 6.96 -51.63
CA LEU A 297 -3.07 6.03 -52.70
C LEU A 297 -3.96 6.21 -53.94
N GLY A 298 -5.27 6.41 -53.75
CA GLY A 298 -6.20 6.74 -54.83
C GLY A 298 -5.82 8.01 -55.58
N TYR A 299 -5.46 9.09 -54.86
CA TYR A 299 -4.99 10.33 -55.48
C TYR A 299 -3.66 10.15 -56.23
N ALA A 300 -2.70 9.43 -55.65
CA ALA A 300 -1.42 9.16 -56.30
C ALA A 300 -1.60 8.37 -57.60
N LEU A 301 -2.42 7.31 -57.59
CA LEU A 301 -2.72 6.51 -58.77
C LEU A 301 -3.44 7.32 -59.86
N LEU A 302 -4.37 8.19 -59.47
CA LEU A 302 -5.09 9.04 -60.42
C LEU A 302 -4.16 10.04 -61.11
N VAL A 303 -3.22 10.63 -60.36
CA VAL A 303 -2.21 11.54 -60.91
C VAL A 303 -1.24 10.82 -61.84
N ILE A 304 -0.81 9.59 -61.50
CA ILE A 304 0.02 8.75 -62.38
C ILE A 304 -0.74 8.40 -63.67
N ALA A 305 -2.00 7.97 -63.56
CA ALA A 305 -2.82 7.60 -64.71
C ALA A 305 -3.06 8.80 -65.65
N ALA A 306 -3.30 9.99 -65.09
CA ALA A 306 -3.41 11.22 -65.87
C ALA A 306 -2.10 11.56 -66.60
N GLY A 307 -0.95 11.41 -65.94
CA GLY A 307 0.36 11.59 -66.55
C GLY A 307 0.63 10.61 -67.69
N LEU A 308 0.33 9.32 -67.50
CA LEU A 308 0.47 8.29 -68.53
C LEU A 308 -0.47 8.53 -69.73
N LEU A 309 -1.70 8.99 -69.49
CA LEU A 309 -2.65 9.33 -70.54
C LEU A 309 -2.13 10.50 -71.41
N LEU A 310 -1.53 11.52 -70.78
CA LEU A 310 -0.92 12.64 -71.50
C LEU A 310 0.28 12.20 -72.34
N LEU A 311 1.10 11.27 -71.84
CA LEU A 311 2.20 10.67 -72.60
C LEU A 311 1.69 9.81 -73.79
N LEU A 312 0.54 9.16 -73.65
CA LEU A 312 -0.09 8.41 -74.75
C LEU A 312 -0.71 9.34 -75.80
N LEU A 313 -1.34 10.44 -75.37
CA LEU A 313 -1.92 11.46 -76.25
C LEU A 313 -0.84 12.22 -77.03
N GLU A 314 0.33 12.42 -76.44
CA GLU A 314 1.48 13.00 -77.13
C GLU A 314 1.88 12.20 -78.38
N LYS A 315 1.84 10.87 -78.31
CA LYS A 315 2.10 10.01 -79.48
C LYS A 315 1.11 10.21 -80.63
N VAL A 316 -0.07 10.74 -80.35
CA VAL A 316 -1.14 10.97 -81.34
C VAL A 316 -1.14 12.42 -81.83
N LEU A 317 -0.86 13.39 -80.94
CA LEU A 317 -0.99 14.83 -81.20
C LEU A 317 0.35 15.55 -81.44
N HIS A 318 1.49 14.86 -81.31
CA HIS A 318 2.86 15.35 -81.56
C HIS A 318 3.19 16.69 -80.89
N THR A 319 2.68 16.91 -79.67
CA THR A 319 2.89 18.16 -78.93
C THR A 319 3.90 17.98 -77.81
N ALA A 320 5.12 18.50 -77.98
CA ALA A 320 6.21 18.36 -76.99
C ALA A 320 5.86 18.90 -75.59
N VAL A 321 4.92 19.84 -75.50
CA VAL A 321 4.41 20.38 -74.22
C VAL A 321 3.73 19.29 -73.38
N MET A 322 2.99 18.37 -74.01
CA MET A 322 2.26 17.29 -73.31
C MET A 322 3.21 16.28 -72.67
N GLN A 323 4.38 16.07 -73.26
CA GLN A 323 5.40 15.16 -72.75
C GLN A 323 5.95 15.63 -71.39
N ASN A 324 6.28 16.91 -71.28
CA ASN A 324 6.82 17.50 -70.05
C ASN A 324 5.79 17.47 -68.91
N PHE A 325 4.53 17.79 -69.22
CA PHE A 325 3.44 17.70 -68.23
C PHE A 325 3.16 16.24 -67.81
N GLY A 326 3.21 15.29 -68.74
CA GLY A 326 3.05 13.87 -68.46
C GLY A 326 4.09 13.35 -67.48
N PHE A 327 5.38 13.63 -67.72
CA PHE A 327 6.45 13.26 -66.80
C PHE A 327 6.36 13.96 -65.44
N ALA A 328 6.02 15.25 -65.42
CA ALA A 328 5.84 16.00 -64.18
C ALA A 328 4.72 15.40 -63.30
N LEU A 329 3.60 14.99 -63.90
CA LEU A 329 2.49 14.35 -63.18
C LEU A 329 2.85 12.96 -62.68
N VAL A 330 3.52 12.13 -63.49
CA VAL A 330 4.03 10.82 -63.02
C VAL A 330 4.98 11.01 -61.83
N GLY A 331 5.91 11.96 -61.91
CA GLY A 331 6.82 12.31 -60.81
C GLY A 331 6.08 12.76 -59.55
N ALA A 332 5.08 13.62 -59.68
CA ALA A 332 4.25 14.08 -58.56
C ALA A 332 3.45 12.95 -57.92
N GLY A 333 2.88 12.05 -58.73
CA GLY A 333 2.12 10.89 -58.26
C GLY A 333 3.01 9.87 -57.53
N VAL A 334 4.21 9.60 -58.03
CA VAL A 334 5.21 8.77 -57.32
C VAL A 334 5.64 9.44 -56.02
N GLY A 335 5.90 10.75 -56.03
CA GLY A 335 6.22 11.53 -54.83
C GLY A 335 5.13 11.41 -53.76
N LEU A 336 3.87 11.61 -54.13
CA LEU A 336 2.70 11.44 -53.23
C LEU A 336 2.60 10.01 -52.68
N GLY A 337 2.92 8.99 -53.49
CA GLY A 337 2.97 7.59 -53.04
C GLY A 337 4.04 7.36 -51.96
N CYS A 338 5.22 7.95 -52.12
CA CYS A 338 6.35 7.83 -51.19
C CYS A 338 6.20 8.68 -49.91
N VAL A 339 5.33 9.69 -49.90
CA VAL A 339 5.08 10.52 -48.71
C VAL A 339 4.56 9.68 -47.53
N THR A 340 3.79 8.63 -47.79
CA THR A 340 3.25 7.75 -46.74
C THR A 340 4.33 6.89 -46.06
N SER A 341 5.42 6.57 -46.75
CA SER A 341 6.55 5.81 -46.21
C SER A 341 7.64 6.68 -45.58
N THR A 342 7.60 7.99 -45.81
CA THR A 342 8.64 8.93 -45.36
C THR A 342 8.17 9.89 -44.27
N LEU A 343 6.88 10.24 -44.22
CA LEU A 343 6.33 11.04 -43.13
C LEU A 343 6.38 10.27 -41.82
N ARG A 344 6.99 10.91 -40.83
CA ARG A 344 7.01 10.45 -39.44
C ARG A 344 6.10 11.35 -38.62
N VAL A 345 5.14 10.74 -37.93
CA VAL A 345 4.28 11.43 -36.98
C VAL A 345 4.90 11.22 -35.60
N VAL A 346 5.19 12.31 -34.89
CA VAL A 346 5.71 12.23 -33.53
C VAL A 346 4.51 12.15 -32.57
N GLY A 347 4.43 11.07 -31.80
CA GLY A 347 3.36 10.85 -30.85
C GLY A 347 3.86 10.21 -29.56
N PRO A 348 3.08 10.27 -28.46
CA PRO A 348 3.43 9.58 -27.23
C PRO A 348 3.51 8.08 -27.47
N ARG A 349 4.39 7.40 -26.71
CA ARG A 349 4.53 5.95 -26.81
C ARG A 349 3.21 5.28 -26.42
N GLY A 350 2.51 4.69 -27.40
CA GLY A 350 1.21 4.06 -27.20
C GLY A 350 1.25 2.95 -26.15
N ARG A 351 0.15 2.81 -25.37
CA ARG A 351 -0.08 1.72 -24.41
C ARG A 351 -0.44 0.43 -25.12
#